data_AF-A0A6P0CCF1-F1
#
_entry.id   AF-A0A6P0CCF1-F1
#
_cell.length_a   1.000
_cell.length_b   1.000
_cell.length_c   1.000
_cell.angle_alpha   90.00
_cell.angle_beta   90.00
_cell.angle_gamma   90.00
#
_symmetry.space_group_name_H-M   'P 1'
#
loop_
_entity.id
_entity.type
_entity.pdbx_description
1 polymer ?
#
loop_
_entity_poly.entity_id
_entity_poly.type
_entity_poly.pdbx_seq_one_letter_code
_entity_poly.pdbx_strand_id
1 'polypeptide(L)'
;MIDDQMRFSIFGGCNRFIGDLALSEGTIAFPESFAGTLMACPDDVERHERAFLDALARVHSYVRYGTGLVLTDRSGGALLHFVERHD
;
A
#
# COMPACT_ATOMS: atom_id res chain seq x y z
N MET A 1 1.85 -3.53 6.95
CA MET A 1 2.74 -4.64 7.34
C MET A 1 2.91 -5.58 6.16
N ILE A 2 4.11 -6.10 5.96
CA ILE A 2 4.41 -7.14 4.96
C ILE A 2 5.13 -8.25 5.70
N ASP A 3 4.67 -9.50 5.58
CA ASP A 3 5.29 -10.65 6.24
C ASP A 3 6.33 -11.38 5.36
N ASP A 4 6.94 -12.43 5.90
CA ASP A 4 7.95 -13.28 5.24
C ASP A 4 7.39 -14.07 4.05
N GLN A 5 6.07 -14.23 3.98
CA GLN A 5 5.34 -14.85 2.88
C GLN A 5 4.93 -13.83 1.81
N MET A 6 5.46 -12.60 1.88
CA MET A 6 5.13 -11.49 0.98
C MET A 6 3.65 -11.09 1.02
N ARG A 7 2.93 -11.40 2.10
CA ARG A 7 1.55 -10.96 2.27
C ARG A 7 1.55 -9.58 2.88
N PHE A 8 0.78 -8.68 2.29
CA PHE A 8 0.56 -7.37 2.86
C PHE A 8 -0.74 -7.34 3.66
N SER A 9 -0.71 -6.58 4.76
CA SER A 9 -1.90 -6.14 5.46
C SER A 9 -1.81 -4.63 5.68
N ILE A 10 -2.82 -3.93 5.20
CA ILE A 10 -2.88 -2.48 5.20
C ILE A 10 -4.24 -2.00 5.70
N PHE A 11 -4.25 -0.87 6.39
CA PHE A 11 -5.45 -0.16 6.81
C PHE A 11 -5.59 1.10 5.95
N GLY A 12 -6.66 1.20 5.17
CA GLY A 12 -6.91 2.30 4.23
C GLY A 12 -7.54 3.54 4.86
N GLY A 13 -7.80 3.51 6.18
CA GLY A 13 -8.44 4.59 6.93
C GLY A 13 -9.75 4.16 7.58
N CYS A 14 -10.45 3.20 6.98
CA CYS A 14 -11.61 2.58 7.58
C CYS A 14 -11.59 1.07 7.37
N ASN A 15 -11.35 0.60 6.15
CA ASN A 15 -11.26 -0.81 5.84
C ASN A 15 -9.84 -1.34 5.97
N ARG A 16 -9.76 -2.64 6.25
CA ARG A 16 -8.52 -3.39 6.24
C ARG A 16 -8.46 -4.23 4.97
N PHE A 17 -7.31 -4.18 4.32
CA PHE A 17 -7.00 -4.89 3.09
C PHE A 17 -5.88 -5.89 3.35
N ILE A 18 -6.01 -7.07 2.74
CA ILE A 18 -5.02 -8.14 2.77
C ILE A 18 -4.86 -8.74 1.38
N GLY A 19 -3.62 -9.00 0.99
CA GLY A 19 -3.32 -9.66 -0.27
C GLY A 19 -1.86 -10.08 -0.35
N ASP A 20 -1.50 -10.68 -1.46
CA ASP A 20 -0.14 -11.11 -1.75
C ASP A 20 0.55 -10.05 -2.61
N LEU A 21 1.79 -9.70 -2.27
CA LEU A 21 2.60 -8.83 -3.11
C LEU A 21 3.14 -9.62 -4.30
N ALA A 22 3.08 -9.00 -5.48
CA ALA A 22 3.81 -9.49 -6.64
C ALA A 22 5.22 -8.88 -6.63
N LEU A 23 6.23 -9.73 -6.48
CA LEU A 23 7.62 -9.35 -6.69
C LEU A 23 8.09 -9.82 -8.06
N SER A 24 8.77 -8.94 -8.78
CA SER A 24 9.60 -9.28 -9.94
C SER A 24 10.98 -8.65 -9.75
N GLU A 25 11.97 -8.98 -10.59
CA GLU A 25 13.37 -8.56 -10.39
C GLU A 25 13.50 -7.04 -10.17
N GLY A 26 13.63 -6.63 -8.90
CA GLY A 26 13.77 -5.24 -8.48
C GLY A 26 12.47 -4.42 -8.38
N THR A 27 11.29 -5.01 -8.58
CA THR A 27 9.99 -4.30 -8.56
C THR A 27 9.01 -4.91 -7.57
N ILE A 28 8.11 -4.06 -7.08
CA ILE A 28 7.00 -4.44 -6.20
C ILE A 28 5.70 -3.96 -6.84
N ALA A 29 4.71 -4.83 -6.86
CA ALA A 29 3.37 -4.51 -7.32
C ALA A 29 2.32 -5.03 -6.33
N PHE A 30 1.28 -4.22 -6.13
CA PHE A 30 0.07 -4.63 -5.44
C PHE A 30 -0.93 -5.10 -6.50
N PRO A 31 -1.38 -6.37 -6.47
CA PRO A 31 -2.36 -6.85 -7.42
C PRO A 31 -3.63 -6.01 -7.40
N GLU A 32 -4.35 -5.94 -8.52
CA GLU A 32 -5.62 -5.20 -8.60
C GLU A 32 -6.73 -5.82 -7.73
N SER A 33 -6.61 -7.11 -7.42
CA SER A 33 -7.59 -7.87 -6.63
C SER A 33 -6.97 -8.34 -5.33
N PHE A 34 -7.50 -7.85 -4.22
CA PHE A 34 -7.16 -8.29 -2.86
C PHE A 34 -8.40 -8.21 -1.96
N ALA A 35 -8.39 -8.97 -0.88
CA ALA A 35 -9.53 -9.01 0.02
C ALA A 35 -9.56 -7.75 0.90
N GLY A 36 -10.75 -7.16 1.06
CA GLY A 36 -10.99 -6.02 1.93
C GLY A 36 -12.21 -6.24 2.82
N THR A 37 -12.27 -5.54 3.94
CA THR A 37 -13.52 -5.41 4.72
C THR A 37 -14.47 -4.44 4.02
N LEU A 38 -15.77 -4.51 4.33
CA LEU A 38 -16.81 -3.59 3.86
C LEU A 38 -17.50 -2.93 5.05
N MET A 39 -16.79 -2.04 5.74
CA MET A 39 -17.34 -1.24 6.83
C MET A 39 -18.01 0.02 6.29
N ALA A 40 -19.04 0.49 6.99
CA ALA A 40 -19.65 1.78 6.70
C ALA A 40 -18.74 2.89 7.22
N CYS A 41 -18.14 3.64 6.31
CA CYS A 41 -17.17 4.69 6.61
C CYS A 41 -17.78 6.06 6.34
N PRO A 42 -17.40 7.10 7.09
CA PRO A 42 -17.68 8.48 6.70
C PRO A 42 -17.13 8.78 5.28
N ASP A 43 -17.86 9.60 4.51
CA ASP A 43 -17.54 9.91 3.11
C ASP A 43 -16.12 10.45 2.90
N ASP A 44 -15.61 11.22 3.86
CA ASP A 44 -14.26 11.75 3.84
C ASP A 44 -13.22 10.65 3.99
N VAL A 45 -13.41 9.71 4.92
CA VAL A 45 -12.50 8.57 5.11
C VAL A 45 -12.53 7.66 3.90
N GLU A 46 -13.71 7.38 3.35
CA GLU A 46 -13.86 6.54 2.15
C GLU A 46 -13.17 7.16 0.93
N ARG A 47 -13.20 8.50 0.77
CA ARG A 47 -12.46 9.20 -0.29
C ARG A 47 -10.95 9.06 -0.12
N HIS A 48 -10.43 9.19 1.10
CA HIS A 48 -9.00 8.98 1.37
C HIS A 48 -8.58 7.53 1.11
N GLU A 49 -9.42 6.57 1.52
CA GLU A 49 -9.19 5.15 1.27
C GLU A 49 -9.10 4.86 -0.23
N ARG A 50 -10.05 5.34 -1.04
CA ARG A 50 -9.99 5.20 -2.49
C ARG A 50 -8.72 5.79 -3.09
N ALA A 51 -8.35 7.03 -2.72
CA ALA A 51 -7.14 7.66 -3.22
C ALA A 51 -5.87 6.87 -2.84
N PHE A 52 -5.87 6.27 -1.65
CA PHE A 52 -4.80 5.40 -1.18
C PHE A 52 -4.71 4.10 -2.00
N LEU A 53 -5.83 3.43 -2.26
CA LEU A 53 -5.89 2.22 -3.09
C LEU A 53 -5.48 2.52 -4.54
N ASP A 54 -5.91 3.64 -5.10
CA ASP A 54 -5.53 4.10 -6.45
C ASP A 54 -4.02 4.36 -6.54
N ALA A 55 -3.41 4.87 -5.47
CA ALA A 55 -1.98 5.05 -5.41
C ALA A 55 -1.25 3.70 -5.36
N LEU A 56 -1.72 2.73 -4.57
CA LEU A 56 -1.16 1.37 -4.50
C LEU A 56 -1.17 0.67 -5.87
N ALA A 57 -2.25 0.81 -6.64
CA ALA A 57 -2.35 0.22 -7.98
C ALA A 57 -1.31 0.75 -8.97
N ARG A 58 -0.73 1.94 -8.72
CA ARG A 58 0.31 2.55 -9.57
C ARG A 58 1.74 2.26 -9.11
N VAL A 59 1.91 1.62 -7.95
CA VAL A 59 3.23 1.33 -7.40
C VAL A 59 3.98 0.37 -8.31
N HIS A 60 5.26 0.67 -8.51
CA HIS A 60 6.17 -0.14 -9.30
C HIS A 60 7.49 -0.40 -8.58
N SER A 61 7.93 0.55 -7.76
CA SER A 61 9.17 0.41 -6.99
C SER A 61 9.02 1.05 -5.61
N TYR A 62 10.06 0.89 -4.81
CA TYR A 62 10.11 1.44 -3.47
C TYR A 62 11.53 1.92 -3.13
N VAL A 63 11.61 2.93 -2.28
CA VAL A 63 12.85 3.47 -1.72
C VAL A 63 12.75 3.43 -0.21
N ARG A 64 13.69 2.74 0.44
CA ARG A 64 13.86 2.77 1.90
C ARG A 64 14.95 3.76 2.27
N TYR A 65 14.71 4.57 3.30
CA TYR A 65 15.67 5.54 3.81
C TYR A 65 15.48 5.71 5.32
N GLY A 66 16.49 5.37 6.13
CA GLY A 66 16.35 5.35 7.59
C GLY A 66 15.17 4.46 8.02
N THR A 67 14.20 5.04 8.72
CA THR A 67 12.93 4.41 9.11
C THR A 67 11.78 4.67 8.13
N GLY A 68 12.06 5.34 7.01
CA GLY A 68 11.08 5.69 5.98
C GLY A 68 11.02 4.70 4.83
N LEU A 69 9.84 4.59 4.23
CA LEU A 69 9.57 3.86 3.00
C LEU A 69 8.76 4.76 2.06
N VAL A 70 9.28 5.03 0.88
CA VAL A 70 8.53 5.66 -0.22
C VAL A 70 8.16 4.59 -1.23
N LEU A 71 6.90 4.53 -1.65
CA LEU A 71 6.48 3.79 -2.83
C LEU A 71 6.43 4.74 -4.03
N THR A 72 6.96 4.30 -5.15
CA THR A 72 7.08 5.12 -6.36
C THR A 72 6.40 4.48 -7.56
N ASP A 73 5.98 5.32 -8.50
CA ASP A 73 5.54 4.89 -9.82
C ASP A 73 6.73 4.41 -10.70
N ARG A 74 6.42 4.04 -11.95
CA ARG A 74 7.41 3.61 -12.96
C ARG A 74 8.43 4.69 -13.34
N SER A 75 8.08 5.96 -13.19
CA SER A 75 8.92 7.11 -13.51
C SER A 75 9.78 7.54 -12.31
N GLY A 76 9.63 6.90 -11.15
CA GLY A 76 10.29 7.28 -9.89
C GLY A 76 9.56 8.39 -9.13
N GLY A 77 8.34 8.77 -9.55
CA GLY A 77 7.50 9.72 -8.84
C GLY A 77 7.01 9.13 -7.53
N ALA A 78 7.11 9.88 -6.43
CA ALA A 78 6.64 9.44 -5.12
C ALA A 78 5.10 9.39 -5.08
N LEU A 79 4.56 8.24 -4.66
CA LEU A 79 3.11 8.01 -4.53
C LEU A 79 2.68 7.99 -3.07
N LEU A 80 3.41 7.25 -2.22
CA LEU A 80 3.05 7.01 -0.82
C LEU A 80 4.30 7.06 0.05
N HIS A 81 4.22 7.75 1.18
CA HIS A 81 5.30 7.83 2.17
C HIS A 81 4.84 7.18 3.47
N PHE A 82 5.65 6.26 3.96
CA PHE A 82 5.43 5.57 5.22
C PHE A 82 6.63 5.77 6.13
N VAL A 83 6.36 5.71 7.43
CA VAL A 83 7.39 5.66 8.47
C VAL A 83 7.15 4.41 9.30
N GLU A 84 8.23 3.72 9.61
CA GLU A 84 8.23 2.58 10.51
C GLU A 84 7.82 3.07 11.91
N ARG A 85 6.81 2.44 12.48
CA ARG A 85 6.36 2.68 13.85
C ARG A 85 6.70 1.42 14.66
N HIS A 86 7.65 1.56 15.58
CA HIS A 86 7.93 0.60 16.64
C HIS A 86 6.97 0.90 17.80
N ASP A 87 5.74 0.40 17.71
CA ASP A 87 4.83 0.26 18.86
C ASP A 87 4.76 -1.23 19.22
#